data_AF-A0A146KJP8-F1
#
_entry.id   AF-A0A146KJP8-F1
#
_cell.length_a   1.000
_cell.length_b   1.000
_cell.length_c   1.000
_cell.angle_alpha   90.00
_cell.angle_beta   90.00
_cell.angle_gamma   90.00
#
_symmetry.space_group_name_H-M   'P 1'
#
loop_
_entity.id
_entity.type
_entity.pdbx_description
1 polymer ?
#
loop_
_entity_poly.entity_id
_entity_poly.type
_entity_poly.pdbx_seq_one_letter_code
_entity_poly.pdbx_strand_id
1 'polypeptide(L)'
;LKYTLQELDQQICQFTNSGCTACILVVNLKTNQITTANVGDSRSIFLNNNELICTFDHKPDTPVERQRIQMYGQLQQEDGVIRIDGKLSVARALGDQQFKLSGLISDADISTTQVDQISYYFVACDGLWDVLDSESVNCFIKYMLGISIYGWDQTIMKAIDKYMQL
;
A
#
# COMPACT_ATOMS: atom_id res chain seq x y z
N LEU A 1 13.82 8.75 -5.17
CA LEU A 1 12.65 8.34 -4.37
C LEU A 1 12.95 8.41 -2.87
N LYS A 2 13.87 7.61 -2.31
CA LYS A 2 14.18 7.65 -0.86
C LYS A 2 14.48 9.06 -0.34
N TYR A 3 15.50 9.72 -0.89
CA TYR A 3 15.89 11.08 -0.47
C TYR A 3 14.75 12.09 -0.64
N THR A 4 14.02 12.00 -1.75
CA THR A 4 12.88 12.86 -2.06
C THR A 4 11.77 12.74 -1.03
N LEU A 5 11.41 11.52 -0.60
CA LEU A 5 10.38 11.29 0.40
C LEU A 5 10.83 11.74 1.80
N GLN A 6 12.12 11.56 2.13
CA GLN A 6 12.67 12.05 3.39
C GLN A 6 12.69 13.58 3.47
N GLU A 7 13.07 14.26 2.38
CA GLU A 7 13.03 15.72 2.30
C GLU A 7 11.58 16.22 2.36
N LEU A 8 10.66 15.58 1.65
CA LEU A 8 9.24 15.92 1.68
C LEU A 8 8.64 15.76 3.08
N ASP A 9 8.98 14.68 3.80
CA ASP A 9 8.55 14.47 5.18
C ASP A 9 9.02 15.60 6.12
N GLN A 10 10.29 16.02 5.98
CA GLN A 10 10.82 17.14 6.76
C GLN A 10 10.06 18.43 6.47
N GLN A 11 9.73 18.70 5.20
CA GLN A 11 8.94 19.86 4.81
C GLN A 11 7.53 19.77 5.40
N ILE A 12 6.82 18.65 5.23
CA ILE A 12 5.45 18.46 5.77
C ILE A 12 5.41 18.70 7.27
N CYS A 13 6.36 18.13 8.03
CA CYS A 13 6.44 18.32 9.48
C CYS A 13 6.65 19.78 9.90
N GLN A 14 7.24 20.62 9.05
CA GLN A 14 7.42 22.05 9.34
C GLN A 14 6.12 22.85 9.13
N PHE A 15 5.23 22.41 8.25
CA PHE A 15 4.04 23.17 7.85
C PHE A 15 2.73 22.70 8.50
N THR A 16 2.64 21.44 8.93
CA THR A 16 1.40 20.87 9.47
C THR A 16 1.65 19.74 10.47
N ASN A 17 0.69 19.53 11.36
CA ASN A 17 0.62 18.37 12.26
C ASN A 17 -0.12 17.17 11.64
N SER A 18 -0.63 17.31 10.42
CA SER A 18 -1.28 16.22 9.69
C SER A 18 -0.25 15.31 9.04
N GLY A 19 -0.65 14.07 8.72
CA GLY A 19 0.13 13.18 7.88
C GLY A 19 -0.63 12.67 6.67
N CYS A 20 0.09 11.97 5.82
CA CYS A 20 -0.46 11.29 4.65
C CYS A 20 0.33 10.01 4.33
N THR A 21 -0.33 9.11 3.61
CA THR A 21 0.32 7.97 2.96
C THR A 21 0.85 8.41 1.60
N ALA A 22 1.80 7.64 1.05
CA ALA A 22 2.33 7.85 -0.28
C ALA A 22 2.60 6.49 -0.93
N CYS A 23 1.91 6.20 -2.05
CA CYS A 23 2.18 5.05 -2.89
C CYS A 23 2.55 5.53 -4.29
N ILE A 24 3.79 5.29 -4.70
CA ILE A 24 4.37 5.82 -5.94
C ILE A 24 4.77 4.66 -6.83
N LEU A 25 4.43 4.74 -8.11
CA LEU A 25 4.86 3.82 -9.16
C LEU A 25 5.49 4.62 -10.30
N VAL A 26 6.76 4.36 -10.59
CA VAL A 26 7.53 5.03 -11.64
C VAL A 26 7.84 4.02 -12.73
N VAL A 27 7.41 4.31 -13.96
CA VAL A 27 7.71 3.50 -15.14
C VAL A 27 8.88 4.13 -15.91
N ASN A 28 10.00 3.42 -15.98
CA ASN A 28 11.14 3.79 -16.81
C ASN A 28 11.10 3.04 -18.14
N LEU A 29 10.61 3.72 -19.19
CA LEU A 29 10.48 3.16 -20.54
C LEU A 29 11.82 2.93 -21.25
N LYS A 30 12.93 3.53 -20.77
CA LYS A 30 14.25 3.36 -21.38
C LYS A 30 14.95 2.10 -20.88
N THR A 31 14.75 1.78 -19.60
CA THR A 31 15.37 0.60 -18.96
C THR A 31 14.40 -0.57 -18.82
N ASN A 32 13.13 -0.39 -19.20
CA ASN A 32 12.05 -1.34 -18.96
C ASN A 32 12.01 -1.76 -17.48
N GLN A 33 11.88 -0.78 -16.59
CA GLN A 33 11.80 -1.00 -15.15
C GLN A 33 10.60 -0.30 -14.55
N ILE A 34 9.99 -0.95 -13.57
CA ILE A 34 9.04 -0.30 -12.66
C ILE A 34 9.72 -0.18 -11.29
N THR A 35 9.75 1.04 -10.75
CA THR A 35 10.13 1.28 -9.36
C THR A 35 8.89 1.68 -8.56
N THR A 36 8.63 0.95 -7.49
CA THR A 36 7.59 1.28 -6.51
C THR A 36 8.23 1.88 -5.26
N ALA A 37 7.51 2.80 -4.60
CA ALA A 37 7.86 3.30 -3.28
C ALA A 37 6.57 3.48 -2.46
N ASN A 38 6.45 2.75 -1.34
CA ASN A 38 5.26 2.81 -0.49
C ASN A 38 5.58 3.31 0.93
N VAL A 39 4.75 4.20 1.45
CA VAL A 39 4.73 4.71 2.83
C VAL A 39 3.28 4.73 3.29
N GLY A 40 2.89 3.79 4.15
CA GLY A 40 1.50 3.65 4.61
C GLY A 40 0.77 2.46 4.00
N ASP A 41 -0.55 2.54 3.94
CA ASP A 41 -1.48 1.46 3.58
C ASP A 41 -2.26 1.69 2.28
N SER A 42 -1.86 2.68 1.50
CA SER A 42 -2.14 2.65 0.06
C SER A 42 -1.35 1.50 -0.58
N ARG A 43 -1.86 0.97 -1.69
CA ARG A 43 -1.24 -0.16 -2.39
C ARG A 43 -1.22 0.07 -3.90
N SER A 44 -0.09 -0.32 -4.49
CA SER A 44 0.07 -0.47 -5.93
C SER A 44 0.20 -1.94 -6.29
N ILE A 45 -0.40 -2.31 -7.42
CA ILE A 45 -0.25 -3.60 -8.08
C ILE A 45 0.11 -3.39 -9.55
N PHE A 46 0.85 -4.31 -10.14
CA PHE A 46 1.06 -4.36 -11.58
C PHE A 46 1.25 -5.80 -12.04
N LEU A 47 0.84 -6.07 -13.29
CA LEU A 47 0.96 -7.38 -13.90
C LEU A 47 2.13 -7.37 -14.87
N ASN A 48 3.21 -8.07 -14.51
CA ASN A 48 4.36 -8.30 -15.36
C ASN A 48 4.27 -9.72 -15.95
N ASN A 49 4.06 -9.82 -17.26
CA ASN A 49 3.65 -11.05 -17.94
C ASN A 49 2.36 -11.61 -17.31
N ASN A 50 2.48 -12.61 -16.43
CA ASN A 50 1.37 -13.23 -15.69
C ASN A 50 1.57 -13.22 -14.18
N GLU A 51 2.62 -12.56 -13.69
CA GLU A 51 2.92 -12.43 -12.27
C GLU A 51 2.34 -11.12 -11.74
N LEU A 52 1.47 -11.22 -10.74
CA LEU A 52 0.93 -10.07 -10.04
C LEU A 52 1.93 -9.63 -8.98
N ILE A 53 2.46 -8.43 -9.13
CA ILE A 53 3.40 -7.84 -8.17
C ILE A 53 2.66 -6.74 -7.42
N CYS A 54 2.78 -6.74 -6.09
CA CYS A 54 2.15 -5.74 -5.23
C CYS A 54 3.14 -5.18 -4.20
N THR A 55 2.89 -3.94 -3.80
CA THR A 55 3.49 -3.35 -2.60
C THR A 55 2.82 -3.91 -1.34
N PHE A 56 3.49 -3.77 -0.19
CA PHE A 56 2.97 -4.21 1.10
C PHE A 56 2.43 -3.03 1.90
N ASP A 57 1.29 -3.24 2.55
CA ASP A 57 0.68 -2.24 3.41
C ASP A 57 1.43 -2.16 4.74
N HIS A 58 1.68 -0.95 5.19
CA HIS A 58 2.32 -0.69 6.46
C HIS A 58 1.27 -0.53 7.56
N LYS A 59 0.67 -1.64 8.00
CA LYS A 59 -0.24 -1.66 9.16
C LYS A 59 0.53 -1.93 10.46
N PRO A 60 0.14 -1.33 11.61
CA PRO A 60 0.84 -1.45 12.89
C PRO A 60 1.02 -2.87 13.44
N ASP A 61 0.22 -3.82 12.98
CA ASP A 61 0.19 -5.21 13.43
C ASP A 61 1.06 -6.17 12.60
N THR A 62 1.55 -5.71 11.44
CA THR A 62 2.48 -6.49 10.61
C THR A 62 3.78 -6.76 11.40
N PRO A 63 4.40 -7.95 11.29
CA PRO A 63 5.48 -8.37 12.20
C PRO A 63 6.66 -7.39 12.30
N VAL A 64 7.10 -6.85 11.16
CA VAL A 64 8.22 -5.90 11.08
C VAL A 64 7.88 -4.59 11.76
N GLU A 65 6.67 -4.08 11.53
CA GLU A 65 6.22 -2.80 12.09
C GLU A 65 5.87 -2.91 13.57
N ARG A 66 5.21 -4.00 13.95
CA ARG A 66 4.82 -4.31 15.33
C ARG A 66 6.02 -4.30 16.26
N GLN A 67 7.09 -4.99 15.89
CA GLN A 67 8.31 -5.05 16.69
C GLN A 67 8.88 -3.65 16.92
N ARG A 68 8.93 -2.83 15.88
CA ARG A 68 9.45 -1.46 15.93
C ARG A 68 8.57 -0.56 16.81
N ILE A 69 7.26 -0.58 16.61
CA ILE A 69 6.32 0.26 17.37
C ILE A 69 6.34 -0.11 18.86
N GLN A 70 6.35 -1.39 19.20
CA GLN A 70 6.37 -1.85 20.59
C GLN A 70 7.63 -1.45 21.38
N MET A 71 8.73 -1.06 20.69
CA MET A 71 9.92 -0.54 21.36
C MET A 71 9.78 0.92 21.82
N TYR A 72 8.89 1.69 21.20
CA TYR A 72 8.83 3.15 21.37
C TYR A 72 7.45 3.68 21.79
N GLY A 73 6.37 2.99 21.42
CA GLY A 73 4.99 3.35 21.72
C GLY A 73 4.14 2.15 22.13
N GLN A 74 2.83 2.30 22.03
CA GLN A 74 1.86 1.25 22.37
C GLN A 74 1.01 0.87 21.16
N LEU A 75 0.61 -0.39 21.10
CA LEU A 75 -0.41 -0.86 20.16
C LEU A 75 -1.70 -1.13 20.91
N GLN A 76 -2.78 -0.52 20.46
CA GLN A 76 -4.11 -0.69 21.04
C GLN A 76 -5.08 -1.10 19.93
N GLN A 77 -6.03 -1.96 20.25
CA GLN A 77 -7.04 -2.42 19.30
C GLN A 77 -8.39 -1.79 19.65
N GLU A 78 -9.01 -1.14 18.67
CA GLU A 78 -10.34 -0.53 18.78
C GLU A 78 -11.12 -0.86 17.50
N ASP A 79 -12.35 -1.36 17.64
CA ASP A 79 -13.22 -1.78 16.52
C ASP A 79 -12.53 -2.73 15.51
N GLY A 80 -11.70 -3.63 16.01
CA GLY A 80 -10.97 -4.58 15.18
C GLY A 80 -9.73 -4.02 14.49
N VAL A 81 -9.44 -2.71 14.62
CA VAL A 81 -8.29 -2.03 14.00
C VAL A 81 -7.20 -1.81 15.05
N ILE A 82 -5.96 -2.19 14.73
CA ILE A 82 -4.80 -1.95 15.58
C ILE A 82 -4.20 -0.58 15.26
N ARG A 83 -3.99 0.23 16.29
CA ARG A 83 -3.54 1.63 16.21
C ARG A 83 -2.33 1.90 17.10
N ILE A 84 -1.43 2.76 16.64
CA ILE A 84 -0.34 3.35 17.44
C ILE A 84 -0.96 4.32 18.45
N ASP A 85 -0.68 4.09 19.73
CA ASP A 85 -1.19 4.84 20.89
C ASP A 85 -2.72 5.05 20.84
N GLY A 86 -3.44 4.08 20.27
CA GLY A 86 -4.91 4.12 20.11
C GLY A 86 -5.42 5.10 19.06
N LYS A 87 -4.56 5.74 18.26
CA LYS A 87 -4.95 6.83 17.34
C LYS A 87 -4.68 6.52 15.88
N LEU A 88 -3.43 6.17 15.55
CA LEU A 88 -2.98 6.08 14.15
C LEU A 88 -3.02 4.63 13.64
N SER A 89 -3.79 4.35 12.59
CA SER A 89 -3.98 3.00 12.01
C SER A 89 -2.92 2.61 10.98
N VAL A 90 -1.90 3.45 10.77
CA VAL A 90 -0.78 3.21 9.85
C VAL A 90 0.55 3.19 10.60
N ALA A 91 1.46 2.32 10.18
CA ALA A 91 2.79 2.18 10.77
C ALA A 91 3.84 3.10 10.14
N ARG A 92 3.56 3.58 8.93
CA ARG A 92 4.42 4.50 8.18
C ARG A 92 3.57 5.60 7.54
N ALA A 93 4.04 6.84 7.62
CA ALA A 93 3.39 8.00 7.02
C ALA A 93 4.41 9.13 6.83
N LEU A 94 4.13 10.03 5.89
CA LEU A 94 4.77 11.35 5.85
C LEU A 94 4.03 12.28 6.80
N GLY A 95 4.73 13.15 7.52
CA GLY A 95 4.11 13.99 8.54
C GLY A 95 3.84 13.22 9.83
N ASP A 96 2.67 13.47 10.44
CA ASP A 96 2.25 12.85 11.71
C ASP A 96 3.34 12.87 12.79
N GLN A 97 4.06 14.01 12.88
CA GLN A 97 5.29 14.15 13.65
C GLN A 97 5.13 13.69 15.11
N GLN A 98 3.96 13.91 15.71
CA GLN A 98 3.65 13.52 17.08
C GLN A 98 3.80 12.01 17.35
N PHE A 99 3.64 11.15 16.32
CA PHE A 99 3.77 9.70 16.47
C PHE A 99 5.17 9.17 16.12
N LYS A 100 6.08 10.02 15.61
CA LYS A 100 7.45 9.57 15.27
C LYS A 100 8.21 9.05 16.49
N LEU A 101 7.96 9.63 17.67
CA LEU A 101 8.52 9.15 18.94
C LEU A 101 7.87 7.84 19.43
N SER A 102 6.69 7.49 18.92
CA SER A 102 5.97 6.25 19.22
C SER A 102 6.28 5.15 18.21
N GLY A 103 7.30 5.34 17.38
CA GLY A 103 7.64 4.39 16.32
C GLY A 103 6.75 4.54 15.09
N LEU A 104 6.39 5.75 14.66
CA LEU A 104 6.03 6.02 13.26
C LEU A 104 7.30 6.36 12.46
N ILE A 105 7.47 5.84 11.24
CA ILE A 105 8.57 6.23 10.33
C ILE A 105 8.04 6.67 8.97
N SER A 106 8.82 7.50 8.28
CA SER A 106 8.57 7.96 6.91
C SER A 106 9.39 7.21 5.86
N ASP A 107 10.10 6.15 6.27
CA ASP A 107 10.92 5.35 5.37
C ASP A 107 10.06 4.56 4.38
N ALA A 108 10.25 4.85 3.10
CA ALA A 108 9.58 4.13 2.02
C ALA A 108 10.15 2.73 1.86
N ASP A 109 9.27 1.75 1.69
CA ASP A 109 9.64 0.48 1.10
C ASP A 109 9.74 0.64 -0.42
N ILE A 110 10.93 0.41 -0.97
CA ILE A 110 11.26 0.68 -2.38
C ILE A 110 11.71 -0.61 -3.05
N SER A 111 11.04 -0.95 -4.14
CA SER A 111 11.39 -2.09 -4.97
C SER A 111 11.49 -1.68 -6.43
N THR A 112 12.48 -2.22 -7.14
CA THR A 112 12.63 -2.04 -8.59
C THR A 112 12.57 -3.40 -9.27
N THR A 113 11.65 -3.53 -10.22
CA THR A 113 11.41 -4.75 -10.97
C THR A 113 11.75 -4.52 -12.43
N GLN A 114 12.57 -5.41 -13.01
CA GLN A 114 12.74 -5.48 -14.46
C GLN A 114 11.45 -6.02 -15.08
N VAL A 115 10.91 -5.29 -16.04
CA VAL A 115 9.66 -5.66 -16.71
C VAL A 115 9.93 -6.10 -18.14
N ASP A 116 9.24 -7.17 -18.55
CA ASP A 116 9.28 -7.64 -19.94
C ASP A 116 8.06 -7.10 -20.68
N GLN A 117 6.87 -7.43 -20.17
CA GLN A 117 5.60 -6.98 -20.70
C GLN A 117 4.68 -6.55 -19.57
N ILE A 118 4.44 -5.25 -19.46
CA ILE A 118 3.44 -4.71 -18.53
C ILE A 118 2.07 -4.82 -19.18
N SER A 119 1.16 -5.57 -18.56
CA SER A 119 -0.23 -5.59 -19.00
C SER A 119 -1.01 -4.42 -18.44
N TYR A 120 -0.82 -4.12 -17.15
CA TYR A 120 -1.39 -2.96 -16.48
C TYR A 120 -0.62 -2.64 -15.20
N TYR A 121 -0.85 -1.44 -14.67
CA TYR A 121 -0.51 -1.03 -13.30
C TYR A 121 -1.72 -0.32 -12.70
N PHE A 122 -1.87 -0.42 -11.39
CA PHE A 122 -3.01 0.12 -10.65
C PHE A 122 -2.55 0.56 -9.27
N VAL A 123 -3.00 1.74 -8.84
CA VAL A 123 -2.66 2.33 -7.55
C VAL A 123 -3.95 2.86 -6.93
N ALA A 124 -4.23 2.50 -5.69
CA ALA A 124 -5.39 2.98 -4.95
C ALA A 124 -5.07 3.12 -3.46
N CYS A 125 -5.91 3.90 -2.76
CA CYS A 125 -5.90 3.98 -1.30
C CYS A 125 -6.63 2.81 -0.64
N ASP A 126 -6.49 2.72 0.67
CA ASP A 126 -7.14 1.76 1.57
C ASP A 126 -8.66 1.65 1.40
N GLY A 127 -9.35 2.73 1.01
CA GLY A 127 -10.79 2.69 0.72
C GLY A 127 -11.22 1.62 -0.30
N LEU A 128 -10.31 1.18 -1.19
CA LEU A 128 -10.52 0.00 -2.04
C LEU A 128 -10.03 -1.29 -1.37
N TRP A 129 -8.81 -1.26 -0.83
CA TRP A 129 -8.09 -2.44 -0.35
C TRP A 129 -8.65 -3.01 0.96
N ASP A 130 -9.40 -2.24 1.71
CA ASP A 130 -10.14 -2.69 2.89
C ASP A 130 -11.28 -3.65 2.51
N VAL A 131 -11.79 -3.56 1.28
CA VAL A 131 -12.90 -4.39 0.79
C VAL A 131 -12.43 -5.49 -0.15
N LEU A 132 -11.46 -5.20 -1.03
CA LEU A 132 -10.98 -6.11 -2.06
C LEU A 132 -9.49 -6.42 -1.91
N ASP A 133 -9.14 -7.71 -2.04
CA ASP A 133 -7.75 -8.11 -2.11
C ASP A 133 -7.14 -7.88 -3.51
N SER A 134 -5.80 -7.92 -3.58
CA SER A 134 -5.04 -7.69 -4.81
C SER A 134 -5.44 -8.63 -5.96
N GLU A 135 -5.79 -9.88 -5.65
CA GLU A 135 -6.15 -10.88 -6.66
C GLU A 135 -7.54 -10.59 -7.23
N SER A 136 -8.50 -10.23 -6.39
CA SER A 136 -9.84 -9.82 -6.79
C SER A 136 -9.81 -8.60 -7.71
N VAL A 137 -8.96 -7.60 -7.41
CA VAL A 137 -8.75 -6.44 -8.29
C VAL A 137 -8.05 -6.85 -9.59
N ASN A 138 -7.07 -7.76 -9.54
CA ASN A 138 -6.43 -8.34 -10.73
C ASN A 138 -7.45 -9.04 -11.64
N CYS A 139 -8.38 -9.83 -11.08
CA CYS A 139 -9.49 -10.44 -11.82
C CYS A 139 -10.30 -9.39 -12.57
N PHE A 140 -10.72 -8.36 -11.83
CA PHE A 140 -11.58 -7.31 -12.34
C PHE A 140 -10.92 -6.53 -13.48
N ILE A 141 -9.65 -6.14 -13.32
CA ILE A 141 -8.90 -5.42 -14.35
C ILE A 141 -8.71 -6.30 -15.59
N LYS A 142 -8.33 -7.57 -15.45
CA LYS A 142 -8.19 -8.49 -16.58
C LYS A 142 -9.49 -8.64 -17.37
N TYR A 143 -10.61 -8.78 -16.67
CA TYR A 143 -11.94 -8.82 -17.29
C TYR A 143 -12.24 -7.54 -18.07
N MET A 144 -12.03 -6.37 -17.46
CA MET A 144 -12.26 -5.07 -18.11
C MET A 144 -11.37 -4.82 -19.34
N LEU A 145 -10.15 -5.36 -19.34
CA LEU A 145 -9.19 -5.23 -20.44
C LEU A 145 -9.34 -6.33 -21.52
N GLY A 146 -10.25 -7.29 -21.35
CA GLY A 146 -10.40 -8.41 -22.28
C GLY A 146 -9.19 -9.36 -22.31
N ILE A 147 -8.39 -9.39 -21.24
CA ILE A 147 -7.25 -10.30 -21.10
C ILE A 147 -7.82 -11.67 -20.72
N SER A 148 -7.53 -12.70 -21.53
CA SER A 148 -8.03 -14.09 -21.34
C SER A 148 -7.93 -14.57 -19.88
N ILE A 149 -9.07 -14.93 -19.31
CA ILE A 149 -9.23 -15.45 -17.94
C ILE A 149 -9.86 -16.84 -18.02
N TYR A 150 -9.08 -17.90 -17.76
CA TYR A 150 -9.58 -19.28 -17.72
C TYR A 150 -10.03 -19.66 -16.30
N GLY A 151 -11.34 -19.84 -16.08
CA GLY A 151 -11.90 -20.46 -14.85
C GLY A 151 -12.35 -19.53 -13.69
N TRP A 152 -12.80 -18.29 -13.95
CA TRP A 152 -12.84 -17.21 -12.94
C TRP A 152 -14.25 -16.84 -12.40
N ASP A 153 -15.31 -17.51 -12.84
CA ASP A 153 -16.69 -17.18 -12.46
C ASP A 153 -16.90 -17.12 -10.94
N GLN A 154 -16.21 -17.96 -10.15
CA GLN A 154 -16.43 -18.00 -8.70
C GLN A 154 -15.72 -16.89 -7.92
N THR A 155 -14.57 -16.37 -8.38
CA THR A 155 -13.80 -15.36 -7.63
C THR A 155 -14.40 -13.97 -7.77
N ILE A 156 -14.82 -13.61 -8.99
CA ILE A 156 -15.54 -12.35 -9.24
C ILE A 156 -16.89 -12.37 -8.52
N MET A 157 -17.64 -13.47 -8.57
CA MET A 157 -18.91 -13.58 -7.84
C MET A 157 -18.69 -13.48 -6.34
N LYS A 158 -17.63 -14.09 -5.77
CA LYS A 158 -17.29 -13.91 -4.34
C LYS A 158 -16.93 -12.47 -3.99
N ALA A 159 -16.18 -11.77 -4.85
CA ALA A 159 -15.82 -10.37 -4.62
C ALA A 159 -17.05 -9.45 -4.70
N ILE A 160 -17.94 -9.68 -5.68
CA ILE A 160 -19.22 -8.97 -5.83
C ILE A 160 -20.15 -9.29 -4.64
N ASP A 161 -20.28 -10.56 -4.25
CA ASP A 161 -21.11 -10.98 -3.12
C ASP A 161 -20.62 -10.34 -1.81
N LYS A 162 -19.30 -10.31 -1.59
CA LYS A 162 -18.69 -9.62 -0.44
C LYS A 162 -19.02 -8.12 -0.45
N TYR A 163 -19.01 -7.49 -1.63
CA TYR A 163 -19.36 -6.07 -1.78
C TYR A 163 -20.86 -5.81 -1.59
N MET A 164 -21.73 -6.70 -2.07
CA MET A 164 -23.20 -6.56 -1.93
C MET A 164 -23.74 -6.93 -0.54
N GLN A 165 -22.91 -7.52 0.33
CA GLN A 165 -23.26 -7.86 1.71
C GLN A 165 -22.86 -6.78 2.74
N LEU A 166 -22.21 -5.70 2.29
CA LEU A 166 -21.92 -4.48 3.07
C LEU A 166 -23.02 -3.44 2.85
#